data_AF-A0ABD6DJP1-F1
#
_entry.id   AF-A0ABD6DJP1-F1
#
_cell.length_a   1.000
_cell.length_b   1.000
_cell.length_c   1.000
_cell.angle_alpha   90.00
_cell.angle_beta   90.00
_cell.angle_gamma   90.00
#
_symmetry.space_group_name_H-M   'P 1'
#
loop_
_entity.id
_entity.type
_entity.pdbx_description
1 polymer ?
#
loop_
_entity_poly.entity_id
_entity_poly.type
_entity_poly.pdbx_seq_one_letter_code
_entity_poly.pdbx_strand_id
1 'polypeptide(L)'
;MNPHRRTLTTLAIGLAATTLVPTASAHEGTVHGGTPHLLLLGTLFVGVALLAWVAWLDRTGQRPDPRTSAGLLVVGVSLSALATVGLVEIQVEPLSTTPLPRQFYPVLTVFGGMALALGSVLAYQLRWGDRHAYPVLGTVLGFWVAYPALLPGDASRNPLGYLLVLAVPALLGYVHWTELRPALARVDTRGRLVGSVAAVAFAGFFALSSGLATFNPDPVPQAGGEPFAVLTTFVSPLVSWPAIEVYRPGVPLFAALSVGTGITLAILAGLVGINAALGTTVWRTAGDDHDDGRAAATDGGTVTGVSGALATTGATACCCCGPALYGIASAALGASASPLYWAFTDPESPLATLFLVAAIGLLTASSVTLASTVRATCAR
;
A
#
# COMPACT_ATOMS: atom_id res chain seq x y z
N MET A 1 9.12 -15.06 37.64
CA MET A 1 9.74 -15.66 36.44
C MET A 1 10.33 -14.54 35.59
N ASN A 2 11.64 -14.59 35.30
CA ASN A 2 12.37 -13.48 34.66
C ASN A 2 11.90 -13.24 33.21
N PRO A 3 11.57 -11.99 32.82
CA PRO A 3 11.09 -11.65 31.47
C PRO A 3 12.12 -12.00 30.39
N HIS A 4 13.41 -11.91 30.68
CA HIS A 4 14.50 -12.31 29.78
C HIS A 4 14.50 -13.81 29.44
N ARG A 5 14.00 -14.66 30.34
CA ARG A 5 13.96 -16.11 30.12
C ARG A 5 12.84 -16.50 29.16
N ARG A 6 11.76 -15.72 29.11
CA ARG A 6 10.65 -15.88 28.16
C ARG A 6 11.05 -15.44 26.76
N THR A 7 11.74 -14.30 26.61
CA THR A 7 12.24 -13.86 25.30
C THR A 7 13.28 -14.82 24.72
N LEU A 8 14.18 -15.37 25.55
CA LEU A 8 15.15 -16.36 25.11
C LEU A 8 14.51 -17.70 24.71
N THR A 9 13.46 -18.14 25.40
CA THR A 9 12.73 -19.37 25.03
C THR A 9 11.89 -19.18 23.78
N THR A 10 11.21 -18.03 23.60
CA THR A 10 10.50 -17.75 22.33
C THR A 10 11.45 -17.63 21.15
N LEU A 11 12.64 -17.05 21.35
CA LEU A 11 13.65 -16.90 20.31
C LEU A 11 14.30 -18.25 19.96
N ALA A 12 14.55 -19.11 20.96
CA ALA A 12 15.07 -20.46 20.76
C ALA A 12 14.03 -21.39 20.10
N ILE A 13 12.75 -21.29 20.46
CA ILE A 13 11.66 -22.04 19.81
C ILE A 13 11.47 -21.55 18.37
N GLY A 14 11.57 -20.24 18.13
CA GLY A 14 11.57 -19.68 16.78
C GLY A 14 12.73 -20.18 15.92
N LEU A 15 13.95 -20.22 16.48
CA LEU A 15 15.14 -20.74 15.80
C LEU A 15 15.03 -22.26 15.53
N ALA A 16 14.53 -23.04 16.49
CA ALA A 16 14.33 -24.48 16.32
C ALA A 16 13.18 -24.80 15.33
N ALA A 17 12.18 -23.93 15.20
CA ALA A 17 11.15 -24.06 14.18
C ALA A 17 11.72 -23.82 12.77
N THR A 18 12.73 -22.96 12.62
CA THR A 18 13.40 -22.75 11.31
C THR A 18 14.22 -23.95 10.85
N THR A 19 14.67 -24.83 11.76
CA THR A 19 15.41 -26.06 11.39
C THR A 19 14.52 -27.21 10.93
N LEU A 20 13.19 -27.10 11.11
CA LEU A 20 12.22 -28.10 10.65
C LEU A 20 11.72 -27.84 9.23
N VAL A 21 12.05 -26.67 8.66
CA VAL A 21 11.81 -26.39 7.24
C VAL A 21 12.93 -27.06 6.45
N PRO A 22 12.64 -28.02 5.56
CA PRO A 22 13.69 -28.60 4.73
C PRO A 22 14.39 -27.48 3.98
N THR A 23 15.73 -27.44 4.08
CA THR A 23 16.59 -26.59 3.27
C THR A 23 16.53 -27.10 1.84
N ALA A 24 15.39 -26.88 1.18
CA ALA A 24 15.30 -26.90 -0.26
C ALA A 24 16.33 -25.88 -0.76
N SER A 25 17.10 -26.27 -1.79
CA SER A 25 18.09 -25.45 -2.49
C SER A 25 17.49 -24.08 -2.85
N ALA A 26 17.54 -23.12 -1.93
CA ALA A 26 16.95 -21.78 -2.07
C ALA A 26 17.90 -20.83 -2.83
N HIS A 27 19.02 -21.36 -3.34
CA HIS A 27 20.12 -20.60 -3.92
C HIS A 27 20.37 -20.89 -5.40
N GLU A 28 19.77 -21.94 -5.98
CA GLU A 28 19.86 -22.20 -7.42
C GLU A 28 18.84 -21.32 -8.16
N GLY A 29 19.29 -20.14 -8.62
CA GLY A 29 18.49 -19.24 -9.47
C GLY A 29 18.46 -17.76 -9.04
N THR A 30 19.24 -17.34 -8.04
CA THR A 30 19.12 -16.00 -7.41
C THR A 30 19.82 -14.85 -8.17
N VAL A 31 19.98 -14.96 -9.49
CA VAL A 31 20.44 -13.85 -10.34
C VAL A 31 19.46 -13.71 -11.50
N HIS A 32 18.64 -12.66 -11.45
CA HIS A 32 17.91 -12.12 -12.60
C HIS A 32 18.39 -10.67 -12.79
N GLY A 33 18.65 -10.24 -14.04
CA GLY A 33 19.19 -8.90 -14.31
C GLY A 33 20.60 -8.60 -13.76
N GLY A 34 21.41 -9.62 -13.42
CA GLY A 34 22.80 -9.45 -12.97
C GLY A 34 23.01 -8.90 -11.54
N THR A 35 21.92 -8.59 -10.81
CA THR A 35 22.01 -8.07 -9.43
C THR A 35 21.72 -9.19 -8.42
N PRO A 36 22.60 -9.45 -7.43
CA PRO A 36 22.36 -10.48 -6.43
C PRO A 36 21.28 -10.06 -5.42
N HIS A 37 20.28 -10.93 -5.20
CA HIS A 37 19.16 -10.68 -4.28
C HIS A 37 19.62 -10.32 -2.85
N LEU A 38 20.73 -10.91 -2.40
CA LEU A 38 21.31 -10.64 -1.09
C LEU A 38 21.81 -9.20 -0.93
N LEU A 39 22.30 -8.58 -2.00
CA LEU A 39 22.72 -7.18 -1.97
C LEU A 39 21.49 -6.30 -1.72
N LEU A 40 20.41 -6.51 -2.49
CA LEU A 40 19.18 -5.74 -2.34
C LEU A 40 18.54 -5.96 -0.96
N LEU A 41 18.48 -7.21 -0.50
CA LEU A 41 17.99 -7.53 0.84
C LEU A 41 18.85 -6.86 1.92
N GLY A 42 20.17 -6.87 1.78
CA GLY A 42 21.10 -6.17 2.66
C GLY A 42 20.86 -4.64 2.68
N THR A 43 20.70 -4.03 1.50
CA THR A 43 20.39 -2.60 1.37
C THR A 43 19.06 -2.25 2.03
N LEU A 44 18.03 -3.09 1.88
CA LEU A 44 16.76 -2.92 2.56
C LEU A 44 16.92 -2.92 4.08
N PHE A 45 17.65 -3.91 4.63
CA PHE A 45 17.90 -3.99 6.06
C PHE A 45 18.69 -2.79 6.60
N VAL A 46 19.67 -2.28 5.84
CA VAL A 46 20.39 -1.05 6.20
C VAL A 46 19.44 0.15 6.25
N GLY A 47 18.56 0.30 5.25
CA GLY A 47 17.56 1.37 5.23
C GLY A 47 16.62 1.30 6.44
N VAL A 48 16.06 0.12 6.74
CA VAL A 48 15.18 -0.10 7.88
C VAL A 48 15.91 0.12 9.21
N ALA A 49 17.15 -0.34 9.33
CA ALA A 49 17.97 -0.14 10.51
C ALA A 49 18.24 1.34 10.78
N LEU A 50 18.51 2.15 9.74
CA LEU A 50 18.67 3.60 9.87
C LEU A 50 17.38 4.26 10.39
N LEU A 51 16.21 3.88 9.85
CA LEU A 51 14.92 4.40 10.33
C LEU A 51 14.64 4.01 11.78
N ALA A 52 14.88 2.74 12.13
CA ALA A 52 14.74 2.25 13.49
C ALA A 52 15.72 2.93 14.46
N TRP A 53 16.94 3.21 14.01
CA TRP A 53 17.97 3.91 14.77
C TRP A 53 17.55 5.35 15.07
N VAL A 54 17.06 6.09 14.06
CA VAL A 54 16.55 7.46 14.27
C VAL A 54 15.37 7.44 15.24
N ALA A 55 14.42 6.52 15.09
CA ALA A 55 13.29 6.38 16.00
C ALA A 55 13.72 5.97 17.43
N TRP A 56 14.77 5.18 17.56
CA TRP A 56 15.34 4.80 18.86
C TRP A 56 16.04 5.98 19.53
N LEU A 57 16.89 6.72 18.81
CA LEU A 57 17.54 7.93 19.31
C LEU A 57 16.53 9.00 19.75
N ASP A 58 15.43 9.11 19.00
CA ASP A 58 14.31 9.95 19.37
C ASP A 58 13.74 9.52 20.75
N ARG A 59 13.38 8.24 20.89
CA ARG A 59 12.81 7.70 22.14
C ARG A 59 13.75 7.81 23.34
N THR A 60 15.06 7.77 23.15
CA THR A 60 16.05 7.88 24.23
C THR A 60 16.44 9.32 24.54
N GLY A 61 15.86 10.31 23.87
CA GLY A 61 16.19 11.73 24.06
C GLY A 61 17.55 12.13 23.50
N GLN A 62 18.19 11.26 22.72
CA GLN A 62 19.50 11.49 22.09
C GLN A 62 19.36 11.97 20.64
N ARG A 63 18.34 12.82 20.38
CA ARG A 63 18.03 13.29 19.04
C ARG A 63 19.24 14.01 18.41
N PRO A 64 19.74 13.56 17.25
CA PRO A 64 20.68 14.31 16.46
C PRO A 64 20.08 15.65 16.03
N ASP A 65 20.94 16.59 15.63
CA ASP A 65 20.52 17.85 14.98
C ASP A 65 19.42 17.59 13.93
N PRO A 66 18.31 18.35 13.91
CA PRO A 66 17.20 18.16 12.98
C PRO A 66 17.59 17.93 11.52
N ARG A 67 18.66 18.59 11.03
CA ARG A 67 19.17 18.39 9.66
C ARG A 67 19.73 16.99 9.46
N THR A 68 20.50 16.49 10.42
CA THR A 68 21.06 15.14 10.41
C THR A 68 19.96 14.09 10.52
N SER A 69 18.99 14.31 11.42
CA SER A 69 17.84 13.41 11.57
C SER A 69 17.00 13.34 10.28
N ALA A 70 16.71 14.48 9.66
CA ALA A 70 16.01 14.54 8.38
C ALA A 70 16.81 13.86 7.26
N GLY A 71 18.12 14.10 7.17
CA GLY A 71 19.00 13.46 6.21
C GLY A 71 19.01 11.93 6.35
N LEU A 72 19.14 11.43 7.58
CA LEU A 72 19.11 9.99 7.88
C LEU A 72 17.75 9.35 7.54
N LEU A 73 16.64 10.05 7.80
CA LEU A 73 15.30 9.58 7.42
C LEU A 73 15.16 9.50 5.90
N VAL A 74 15.59 10.53 5.17
CA VAL A 74 15.54 10.55 3.70
C VAL A 74 16.39 9.43 3.11
N VAL A 75 17.61 9.24 3.60
CA VAL A 75 18.50 8.16 3.16
C VAL A 75 17.89 6.80 3.49
N GLY A 76 17.42 6.58 4.73
CA GLY A 76 16.81 5.33 5.14
C GLY A 76 15.59 4.96 4.30
N VAL A 77 14.67 5.91 4.09
CA VAL A 77 13.49 5.72 3.23
C VAL A 77 13.91 5.42 1.79
N SER A 78 14.88 6.15 1.24
CA SER A 78 15.32 5.97 -0.15
C SER A 78 15.97 4.61 -0.35
N LEU A 79 16.84 4.18 0.55
CA LEU A 79 17.48 2.87 0.51
C LEU A 79 16.45 1.75 0.62
N SER A 80 15.51 1.84 1.57
CA SER A 80 14.45 0.86 1.70
C SER A 80 13.56 0.80 0.45
N ALA A 81 13.14 1.95 -0.08
CA ALA A 81 12.29 2.00 -1.27
C ALA A 81 12.98 1.43 -2.51
N LEU A 82 14.22 1.84 -2.81
CA LEU A 82 14.97 1.36 -3.97
C LEU A 82 15.29 -0.14 -3.86
N ALA A 83 15.71 -0.60 -2.68
CA ALA A 83 15.98 -2.00 -2.44
C ALA A 83 14.72 -2.86 -2.58
N THR A 84 13.58 -2.39 -2.08
CA THR A 84 12.30 -3.05 -2.24
C THR A 84 11.88 -3.11 -3.71
N VAL A 85 11.99 -2.01 -4.46
CA VAL A 85 11.71 -2.01 -5.91
C VAL A 85 12.58 -3.02 -6.63
N GLY A 86 13.89 -3.01 -6.37
CA GLY A 86 14.81 -3.98 -6.97
C GLY A 86 14.46 -5.44 -6.61
N LEU A 87 14.04 -5.71 -5.37
CA LEU A 87 13.59 -7.06 -4.98
C LEU A 87 12.30 -7.47 -5.69
N VAL A 88 11.46 -6.51 -6.08
CA VAL A 88 10.22 -6.78 -6.82
C VAL A 88 10.49 -7.03 -8.30
N GLU A 89 11.39 -6.26 -8.91
CA GLU A 89 11.75 -6.42 -10.32
C GLU A 89 12.49 -7.74 -10.62
N ILE A 90 13.00 -8.43 -9.59
CA ILE A 90 13.84 -9.65 -9.73
C ILE A 90 13.12 -10.89 -9.16
N GLN A 91 11.80 -10.85 -9.04
CA GLN A 91 11.04 -11.94 -8.43
C GLN A 91 11.11 -13.26 -9.21
N VAL A 92 11.23 -14.36 -8.47
CA VAL A 92 11.06 -15.71 -9.01
C VAL A 92 9.57 -16.02 -9.05
N GLU A 93 8.99 -16.31 -10.22
CA GLU A 93 7.60 -16.76 -10.32
C GLU A 93 7.48 -18.24 -9.91
N PRO A 94 6.63 -18.59 -8.92
CA PRO A 94 6.39 -19.97 -8.57
C PRO A 94 5.39 -20.57 -9.58
N LEU A 95 5.92 -21.35 -10.54
CA LEU A 95 5.17 -21.80 -11.72
C LEU A 95 4.07 -22.86 -11.48
N SER A 96 3.80 -23.33 -10.25
CA SER A 96 2.93 -24.52 -10.10
C SER A 96 2.18 -24.75 -8.78
N THR A 97 2.30 -23.91 -7.75
CA THR A 97 1.73 -24.24 -6.42
C THR A 97 0.83 -23.12 -5.86
N THR A 98 -0.49 -23.25 -6.07
CA THR A 98 -1.48 -22.44 -5.33
C THR A 98 -1.93 -23.19 -4.07
N PRO A 99 -1.94 -22.57 -2.88
CA PRO A 99 -2.38 -23.21 -1.65
C PRO A 99 -3.87 -23.56 -1.65
N LEU A 100 -4.67 -22.88 -2.48
CA LEU A 100 -6.10 -23.10 -2.62
C LEU A 100 -6.46 -23.37 -4.09
N PRO A 101 -7.30 -24.38 -4.40
CA PRO A 101 -7.78 -24.60 -5.75
C PRO A 101 -8.55 -23.38 -6.29
N ARG A 102 -8.26 -22.95 -7.53
CA ARG A 102 -8.86 -21.77 -8.17
C ARG A 102 -10.40 -21.79 -8.23
N GLN A 103 -11.01 -22.99 -8.21
CA GLN A 103 -12.46 -23.16 -8.16
C GLN A 103 -13.13 -22.48 -6.94
N PHE A 104 -12.37 -22.23 -5.85
CA PHE A 104 -12.88 -21.56 -4.66
C PHE A 104 -12.78 -20.03 -4.72
N TYR A 105 -12.00 -19.46 -5.65
CA TYR A 105 -11.82 -18.01 -5.72
C TYR A 105 -13.13 -17.26 -5.99
N PRO A 106 -14.02 -17.71 -6.90
CA PRO A 106 -15.30 -17.05 -7.11
C PRO A 106 -16.17 -17.05 -5.83
N VAL A 107 -16.15 -18.15 -5.08
CA VAL A 107 -16.91 -18.25 -3.83
C VAL A 107 -16.37 -17.29 -2.78
N LEU A 108 -15.04 -17.22 -2.63
CA LEU A 108 -14.38 -16.35 -1.65
C LEU A 108 -14.54 -14.86 -2.00
N THR A 109 -14.46 -14.49 -3.29
CA THR A 109 -14.69 -13.11 -3.74
C THR A 109 -16.13 -12.66 -3.49
N VAL A 110 -17.13 -13.49 -3.82
CA VAL A 110 -18.54 -13.18 -3.53
C VAL A 110 -18.78 -13.08 -2.03
N PHE A 111 -18.30 -14.04 -1.25
CA PHE A 111 -18.47 -14.02 0.20
C PHE A 111 -17.81 -12.79 0.83
N GLY A 112 -16.55 -12.50 0.46
CA GLY A 112 -15.83 -11.32 0.95
C GLY A 112 -16.49 -10.01 0.56
N GLY A 113 -16.93 -9.88 -0.70
CA GLY A 113 -17.64 -8.71 -1.19
C GLY A 113 -18.99 -8.50 -0.50
N MET A 114 -19.78 -9.57 -0.30
CA MET A 114 -21.05 -9.50 0.42
C MET A 114 -20.86 -9.20 1.91
N ALA A 115 -19.86 -9.79 2.55
CA ALA A 115 -19.51 -9.49 3.94
C ALA A 115 -19.13 -8.02 4.12
N LEU A 116 -18.37 -7.44 3.17
CA LEU A 116 -18.04 -6.02 3.17
C LEU A 116 -19.29 -5.14 2.97
N ALA A 117 -20.13 -5.46 1.98
CA ALA A 117 -21.35 -4.70 1.72
C ALA A 117 -22.29 -4.72 2.93
N LEU A 118 -22.65 -5.91 3.41
CA LEU A 118 -23.53 -6.09 4.58
C LEU A 118 -22.91 -5.52 5.85
N GLY A 119 -21.61 -5.75 6.06
CA GLY A 119 -20.86 -5.21 7.19
C GLY A 119 -20.87 -3.68 7.21
N SER A 120 -20.78 -3.03 6.05
CA SER A 120 -20.83 -1.57 5.96
C SER A 120 -22.21 -1.01 6.35
N VAL A 121 -23.30 -1.67 5.91
CA VAL A 121 -24.67 -1.30 6.29
C VAL A 121 -24.91 -1.54 7.77
N LEU A 122 -24.46 -2.68 8.30
CA LEU A 122 -24.58 -3.00 9.71
C LEU A 122 -23.79 -2.02 10.58
N ALA A 123 -22.56 -1.68 10.19
CA ALA A 123 -21.74 -0.71 10.91
C ALA A 123 -22.36 0.69 10.90
N TYR A 124 -22.99 1.08 9.78
CA TYR A 124 -23.80 2.29 9.70
C TYR A 124 -24.97 2.28 10.70
N GLN A 125 -25.76 1.21 10.72
CA GLN A 125 -26.90 1.05 11.64
C GLN A 125 -26.48 1.10 13.12
N LEU A 126 -25.33 0.51 13.45
CA LEU A 126 -24.87 0.39 14.83
C LEU A 126 -24.15 1.64 15.36
N ARG A 127 -23.50 2.43 14.48
CA ARG A 127 -22.53 3.44 14.94
C ARG A 127 -22.62 4.79 14.24
N TRP A 128 -23.19 4.87 13.04
CA TRP A 128 -23.08 6.07 12.18
C TRP A 128 -24.37 6.42 11.43
N GLY A 129 -25.50 6.45 12.14
CA GLY A 129 -26.83 6.72 11.56
C GLY A 129 -26.96 8.01 10.73
N ASP A 130 -26.13 9.02 10.99
CA ASP A 130 -26.21 10.32 10.28
C ASP A 130 -25.34 10.41 9.01
N ARG A 131 -24.54 9.37 8.70
CA ARG A 131 -23.54 9.43 7.62
C ARG A 131 -23.82 8.45 6.49
N HIS A 132 -24.85 8.74 5.69
CA HIS A 132 -25.34 7.87 4.61
C HIS A 132 -24.32 7.56 3.50
N ALA A 133 -23.27 8.38 3.31
CA ALA A 133 -22.29 8.17 2.25
C ALA A 133 -21.38 6.94 2.47
N TYR A 134 -21.10 6.58 3.73
CA TYR A 134 -20.20 5.47 4.08
C TYR A 134 -20.78 4.06 3.82
N PRO A 135 -22.04 3.75 4.17
CA PRO A 135 -22.61 2.44 3.80
C PRO A 135 -22.75 2.31 2.28
N VAL A 136 -23.02 3.39 1.54
CA VAL A 136 -23.05 3.36 0.07
C VAL A 136 -21.67 3.07 -0.50
N LEU A 137 -20.63 3.77 -0.02
CA LEU A 137 -19.25 3.49 -0.43
C LEU A 137 -18.84 2.06 -0.09
N GLY A 138 -19.13 1.58 1.11
CA GLY A 138 -18.83 0.20 1.52
C GLY A 138 -19.58 -0.85 0.70
N THR A 139 -20.83 -0.58 0.32
CA THR A 139 -21.62 -1.44 -0.57
C THR A 139 -21.04 -1.48 -1.97
N VAL A 140 -20.69 -0.33 -2.55
CA VAL A 140 -20.05 -0.24 -3.88
C VAL A 140 -18.70 -0.95 -3.88
N LEU A 141 -17.90 -0.76 -2.84
CA LEU A 141 -16.63 -1.47 -2.66
C LEU A 141 -16.83 -2.99 -2.48
N GLY A 142 -17.87 -3.42 -1.77
CA GLY A 142 -18.22 -4.84 -1.67
C GLY A 142 -18.59 -5.45 -3.03
N PHE A 143 -19.38 -4.73 -3.82
CA PHE A 143 -19.67 -5.13 -5.19
C PHE A 143 -18.42 -5.13 -6.07
N TRP A 144 -17.47 -4.21 -5.87
CA TRP A 144 -16.20 -4.22 -6.59
C TRP A 144 -15.46 -5.54 -6.42
N VAL A 145 -15.43 -6.07 -5.19
CA VAL A 145 -14.81 -7.37 -4.90
C VAL A 145 -15.59 -8.52 -5.53
N ALA A 146 -16.92 -8.51 -5.40
CA ALA A 146 -17.77 -9.62 -5.86
C ALA A 146 -17.95 -9.65 -7.39
N TYR A 147 -17.77 -8.52 -8.08
CA TYR A 147 -18.12 -8.34 -9.49
C TYR A 147 -17.55 -9.40 -10.43
N PRO A 148 -16.25 -9.75 -10.41
CA PRO A 148 -15.69 -10.73 -11.35
C PRO A 148 -16.33 -12.11 -11.22
N ALA A 149 -16.78 -12.46 -10.01
CA ALA A 149 -17.38 -13.76 -9.72
C ALA A 149 -18.91 -13.80 -9.95
N LEU A 150 -19.58 -12.64 -9.85
CA LEU A 150 -21.02 -12.53 -10.15
C LEU A 150 -21.33 -12.55 -11.66
N LEU A 151 -20.36 -12.16 -12.49
CA LEU A 151 -20.50 -12.06 -13.95
C LEU A 151 -19.39 -12.85 -14.68
N PRO A 152 -19.35 -14.19 -14.55
CA PRO A 152 -18.34 -14.98 -15.25
C PRO A 152 -18.48 -14.85 -16.78
N GLY A 153 -17.36 -14.71 -17.50
CA GLY A 153 -17.30 -14.67 -18.96
C GLY A 153 -17.19 -13.28 -19.58
N ASP A 154 -18.20 -12.41 -19.36
CA ASP A 154 -18.29 -11.08 -19.99
C ASP A 154 -17.92 -9.90 -19.06
N ALA A 155 -17.44 -10.19 -17.83
CA ALA A 155 -17.09 -9.16 -16.85
C ALA A 155 -16.17 -8.07 -17.41
N SER A 156 -15.24 -8.41 -18.30
CA SER A 156 -14.23 -7.48 -18.81
C SER A 156 -14.80 -6.39 -19.72
N ARG A 157 -15.97 -6.59 -20.35
CA ARG A 157 -16.57 -5.61 -21.28
C ARG A 157 -17.92 -5.07 -20.81
N ASN A 158 -18.42 -5.55 -19.69
CA ASN A 158 -19.75 -5.21 -19.22
C ASN A 158 -19.79 -3.76 -18.65
N PRO A 159 -20.77 -2.93 -19.07
CA PRO A 159 -20.90 -1.53 -18.64
C PRO A 159 -21.03 -1.36 -17.12
N LEU A 160 -21.55 -2.37 -16.41
CA LEU A 160 -21.65 -2.35 -14.95
C LEU A 160 -20.28 -2.28 -14.29
N GLY A 161 -19.27 -2.96 -14.83
CA GLY A 161 -17.91 -2.88 -14.30
C GLY A 161 -17.32 -1.48 -14.45
N TYR A 162 -17.52 -0.82 -15.60
CA TYR A 162 -17.09 0.59 -15.77
C TYR A 162 -17.80 1.53 -14.80
N LEU A 163 -19.12 1.35 -14.63
CA LEU A 163 -19.90 2.14 -13.68
C LEU A 163 -19.40 1.94 -12.26
N LEU A 164 -19.09 0.71 -11.87
CA LEU A 164 -18.55 0.38 -10.56
C LEU A 164 -17.18 1.01 -10.33
N VAL A 165 -16.31 0.96 -11.35
CA VAL A 165 -14.99 1.58 -11.33
C VAL A 165 -15.06 3.09 -11.15
N LEU A 166 -16.01 3.75 -11.82
CA LEU A 166 -16.20 5.19 -11.74
C LEU A 166 -17.00 5.64 -10.51
N ALA A 167 -17.85 4.76 -9.95
CA ALA A 167 -18.64 5.07 -8.76
C ALA A 167 -17.76 5.27 -7.52
N VAL A 168 -16.69 4.49 -7.35
CA VAL A 168 -15.77 4.63 -6.22
C VAL A 168 -15.10 6.01 -6.16
N PRO A 169 -14.38 6.50 -7.19
CA PRO A 169 -13.76 7.83 -7.14
C PRO A 169 -14.81 8.95 -7.04
N ALA A 170 -16.00 8.78 -7.63
CA ALA A 170 -17.08 9.74 -7.47
C ALA A 170 -17.58 9.83 -6.02
N LEU A 171 -17.81 8.69 -5.36
CA LEU A 171 -18.22 8.63 -3.95
C LEU A 171 -17.13 9.13 -3.00
N LEU A 172 -15.86 8.77 -3.25
CA LEU A 172 -14.73 9.32 -2.51
C LEU A 172 -14.65 10.83 -2.69
N GLY A 173 -14.76 11.32 -3.93
CA GLY A 173 -14.80 12.75 -4.23
C GLY A 173 -15.93 13.47 -3.50
N TYR A 174 -17.12 12.88 -3.44
CA TYR A 174 -18.24 13.38 -2.66
C TYR A 174 -17.91 13.46 -1.17
N VAL A 175 -17.40 12.38 -0.56
CA VAL A 175 -16.97 12.37 0.86
C VAL A 175 -15.89 13.42 1.12
N HIS A 176 -14.89 13.53 0.24
CA HIS A 176 -13.85 14.54 0.33
C HIS A 176 -14.41 15.96 0.27
N TRP A 177 -15.35 16.20 -0.62
CA TRP A 177 -15.99 17.49 -0.79
C TRP A 177 -16.83 17.90 0.43
N THR A 178 -17.61 16.98 0.99
CA THR A 178 -18.53 17.28 2.11
C THR A 178 -17.82 17.30 3.46
N GLU A 179 -16.91 16.36 3.72
CA GLU A 179 -16.34 16.13 5.06
C GLU A 179 -14.92 16.66 5.22
N LEU A 180 -14.10 16.62 4.16
CA LEU A 180 -12.68 16.96 4.26
C LEU A 180 -12.38 18.39 3.80
N ARG A 181 -13.16 18.95 2.88
CA ARG A 181 -12.92 20.28 2.30
C ARG A 181 -12.67 21.37 3.36
N PRO A 182 -13.47 21.48 4.45
CA PRO A 182 -13.21 22.51 5.47
C PRO A 182 -11.88 22.32 6.21
N ALA A 183 -11.44 21.07 6.42
CA ALA A 183 -10.16 20.76 7.05
C ALA A 183 -8.99 21.00 6.08
N LEU A 184 -9.13 20.57 4.83
CA LEU A 184 -8.12 20.77 3.78
C LEU A 184 -7.87 22.24 3.49
N ALA A 185 -8.89 23.10 3.61
CA ALA A 185 -8.74 24.54 3.49
C ALA A 185 -7.77 25.13 4.55
N ARG A 186 -7.62 24.46 5.71
CA ARG A 186 -6.74 24.87 6.81
C ARG A 186 -5.33 24.29 6.73
N VAL A 187 -5.07 23.38 5.79
CA VAL A 187 -3.73 22.82 5.59
C VAL A 187 -2.82 23.89 5.00
N ASP A 188 -1.74 24.18 5.72
CA ASP A 188 -0.71 25.15 5.32
C ASP A 188 0.12 24.67 4.12
N THR A 189 0.94 25.56 3.55
CA THR A 189 1.77 25.23 2.37
C THR A 189 2.69 24.04 2.61
N ARG A 190 3.21 23.90 3.84
CA ARG A 190 4.09 22.78 4.21
C ARG A 190 3.33 21.45 4.29
N GLY A 191 2.15 21.42 4.90
CA GLY A 191 1.30 20.23 4.92
C GLY A 191 0.89 19.81 3.50
N ARG A 192 0.55 20.78 2.64
CA ARG A 192 0.29 20.52 1.21
C ARG A 192 1.51 19.94 0.50
N LEU A 193 2.69 20.51 0.72
CA LEU A 193 3.95 20.00 0.14
C LEU A 193 4.22 18.56 0.58
N VAL A 194 4.11 18.25 1.88
CA VAL A 194 4.33 16.89 2.38
C VAL A 194 3.30 15.92 1.79
N GLY A 195 2.03 16.34 1.71
CA GLY A 195 0.98 15.54 1.05
C GLY A 195 1.28 15.27 -0.42
N SER A 196 1.69 16.30 -1.18
CA SER A 196 2.06 16.15 -2.59
C SER A 196 3.27 15.26 -2.78
N VAL A 197 4.33 15.42 -1.98
CA VAL A 197 5.52 14.57 -2.04
C VAL A 197 5.15 13.12 -1.70
N ALA A 198 4.33 12.89 -0.67
CA ALA A 198 3.89 11.55 -0.29
C ALA A 198 3.05 10.89 -1.39
N ALA A 199 2.14 11.62 -2.03
CA ALA A 199 1.34 11.13 -3.15
C ALA A 199 2.21 10.75 -4.36
N VAL A 200 3.15 11.62 -4.75
CA VAL A 200 4.05 11.39 -5.88
C VAL A 200 5.01 10.22 -5.60
N ALA A 201 5.59 10.18 -4.40
CA ALA A 201 6.46 9.09 -3.98
C ALA A 201 5.72 7.74 -3.96
N PHE A 202 4.49 7.72 -3.42
CA PHE A 202 3.63 6.54 -3.47
C PHE A 202 3.32 6.14 -4.91
N ALA A 203 2.98 7.08 -5.79
CA ALA A 203 2.64 6.77 -7.17
C ALA A 203 3.83 6.18 -7.94
N GLY A 204 5.03 6.73 -7.76
CA GLY A 204 6.26 6.20 -8.33
C GLY A 204 6.60 4.80 -7.80
N PHE A 205 6.50 4.62 -6.48
CA PHE A 205 6.71 3.30 -5.85
C PHE A 205 5.69 2.27 -6.34
N PHE A 206 4.42 2.64 -6.44
CA PHE A 206 3.36 1.78 -6.96
C PHE A 206 3.65 1.39 -8.42
N ALA A 207 4.00 2.35 -9.28
CA ALA A 207 4.28 2.09 -10.69
C ALA A 207 5.43 1.09 -10.85
N LEU A 208 6.52 1.26 -10.10
CA LEU A 208 7.67 0.35 -10.12
C LEU A 208 7.34 -1.02 -9.53
N SER A 209 6.70 -1.05 -8.35
CA SER A 209 6.38 -2.30 -7.63
C SER A 209 5.28 -3.14 -8.29
N SER A 210 4.43 -2.52 -9.13
CA SER A 210 3.40 -3.26 -9.88
C SER A 210 3.85 -3.67 -11.28
N GLY A 211 5.09 -3.38 -11.68
CA GLY A 211 5.60 -3.64 -13.03
C GLY A 211 5.02 -2.73 -14.11
N LEU A 212 4.25 -1.70 -13.74
CA LEU A 212 3.77 -0.67 -14.68
C LEU A 212 4.90 0.23 -15.16
N ALA A 213 6.02 0.26 -14.44
CA ALA A 213 7.30 0.77 -14.91
C ALA A 213 8.39 -0.19 -14.43
N THR A 214 9.37 -0.50 -15.27
CA THR A 214 10.55 -1.28 -14.87
C THR A 214 11.78 -0.78 -15.61
N PHE A 215 12.91 -0.76 -14.90
CA PHE A 215 14.23 -0.45 -15.46
C PHE A 215 15.03 -1.72 -15.85
N ASN A 216 14.42 -2.88 -15.70
CA ASN A 216 14.99 -4.17 -16.10
C ASN A 216 13.93 -5.00 -16.85
N PRO A 217 13.47 -4.54 -18.03
CA PRO A 217 12.49 -5.28 -18.80
C PRO A 217 13.09 -6.59 -19.34
N ASP A 218 12.31 -7.66 -19.28
CA ASP A 218 12.66 -8.89 -19.96
C ASP A 218 12.84 -8.66 -21.46
N PRO A 219 13.77 -9.36 -22.12
CA PRO A 219 13.96 -9.23 -23.56
C PRO A 219 12.69 -9.67 -24.27
N VAL A 220 11.93 -8.70 -24.79
CA VAL A 220 10.66 -8.96 -25.49
C VAL A 220 10.98 -9.64 -26.83
N PRO A 221 10.74 -10.96 -26.99
CA PRO A 221 11.22 -11.69 -28.17
C PRO A 221 10.53 -11.21 -29.45
N GLN A 222 9.33 -10.65 -29.32
CA GLN A 222 8.50 -10.17 -30.42
C GLN A 222 8.92 -8.79 -30.94
N ALA A 223 9.63 -7.98 -30.14
CA ALA A 223 10.05 -6.63 -30.52
C ALA A 223 11.47 -6.58 -31.10
N GLY A 224 12.21 -7.70 -31.09
CA GLY A 224 13.59 -7.76 -31.62
C GLY A 224 14.57 -6.78 -30.96
N GLY A 225 14.22 -6.21 -29.81
CA GLY A 225 14.99 -5.15 -29.15
C GLY A 225 14.80 -3.75 -29.73
N GLU A 226 13.78 -3.49 -30.56
CA GLU A 226 13.45 -2.17 -31.09
C GLU A 226 12.52 -1.37 -30.15
N PRO A 227 12.64 -0.03 -30.07
CA PRO A 227 11.71 0.80 -29.30
C PRO A 227 10.31 0.77 -29.90
N PHE A 228 9.29 0.71 -29.04
CA PHE A 228 7.90 0.80 -29.47
C PHE A 228 7.05 1.62 -28.49
N ALA A 229 5.98 2.19 -29.04
CA ALA A 229 4.88 2.77 -28.28
C ALA A 229 3.59 2.31 -28.95
N VAL A 230 2.80 1.49 -28.25
CA VAL A 230 1.58 0.88 -28.79
C VAL A 230 0.39 1.13 -27.89
N LEU A 231 -0.79 1.26 -28.50
CA LEU A 231 -2.05 1.27 -27.78
C LEU A 231 -2.54 -0.17 -27.65
N THR A 232 -2.75 -0.58 -26.41
CA THR A 232 -3.21 -1.92 -26.03
C THR A 232 -4.40 -1.81 -25.08
N THR A 233 -4.85 -2.93 -24.54
CA THR A 233 -6.00 -2.98 -23.62
C THR A 233 -5.67 -3.86 -22.42
N PHE A 234 -5.79 -3.29 -21.22
CA PHE A 234 -5.55 -4.01 -19.97
C PHE A 234 -6.87 -4.28 -19.27
N VAL A 235 -7.05 -5.50 -18.75
CA VAL A 235 -8.22 -5.85 -17.93
C VAL A 235 -7.94 -5.49 -16.47
N SER A 236 -7.83 -4.20 -16.16
CA SER A 236 -7.57 -3.72 -14.80
C SER A 236 -7.92 -2.23 -14.58
N PRO A 237 -8.67 -1.87 -13.51
CA PRO A 237 -9.40 -2.77 -12.62
C PRO A 237 -10.73 -3.22 -13.25
N LEU A 238 -11.12 -4.47 -12.97
CA LEU A 238 -12.40 -5.13 -13.30
C LEU A 238 -12.77 -5.29 -14.79
N VAL A 239 -12.54 -4.27 -15.60
CA VAL A 239 -12.90 -4.18 -17.01
C VAL A 239 -11.69 -3.85 -17.87
N SER A 240 -11.87 -3.98 -19.17
CA SER A 240 -10.91 -3.61 -20.19
C SER A 240 -10.78 -2.09 -20.29
N TRP A 241 -9.56 -1.58 -20.18
CA TRP A 241 -9.27 -0.16 -20.34
C TRP A 241 -8.26 0.06 -21.46
N PRO A 242 -8.41 1.13 -22.26
CA PRO A 242 -7.34 1.58 -23.14
C PRO A 242 -6.06 1.80 -22.34
N ALA A 243 -4.96 1.29 -22.86
CA ALA A 243 -3.65 1.39 -22.26
C ALA A 243 -2.61 1.81 -23.29
N ILE A 244 -1.58 2.50 -22.82
CA ILE A 244 -0.37 2.77 -23.59
C ILE A 244 0.76 1.95 -23.01
N GLU A 245 1.50 1.28 -23.89
CA GLU A 245 2.68 0.51 -23.56
C GLU A 245 3.87 1.11 -24.31
N VAL A 246 4.94 1.41 -23.58
CA VAL A 246 6.14 2.05 -24.10
C VAL A 246 7.35 1.24 -23.68
N TYR A 247 8.14 0.84 -24.67
CA TYR A 247 9.41 0.16 -24.47
C TYR A 247 10.52 0.95 -25.15
N ARG A 248 11.59 1.21 -24.40
CA ARG A 248 12.80 1.83 -24.91
C ARG A 248 13.99 0.91 -24.58
N PRO A 249 14.73 0.39 -25.57
CA PRO A 249 15.88 -0.47 -25.34
C PRO A 249 17.15 0.32 -24.96
N GLY A 250 17.32 1.54 -25.51
CA GLY A 250 18.52 2.37 -25.28
C GLY A 250 18.64 2.94 -23.86
N VAL A 251 17.54 2.96 -23.11
CA VAL A 251 17.50 3.12 -21.65
C VAL A 251 16.55 2.01 -21.23
N PRO A 252 16.98 0.90 -20.63
CA PRO A 252 16.21 -0.35 -20.49
C PRO A 252 14.93 -0.10 -19.68
N LEU A 253 13.93 0.51 -20.31
CA LEU A 253 12.78 1.11 -19.68
C LEU A 253 11.56 0.56 -20.37
N PHE A 254 10.72 -0.07 -19.58
CA PHE A 254 9.37 -0.41 -19.95
C PHE A 254 8.41 0.37 -19.05
N ALA A 255 7.35 0.89 -19.64
CA ALA A 255 6.27 1.50 -18.91
C ALA A 255 4.93 1.22 -19.58
N ALA A 256 3.93 0.88 -18.79
CA ALA A 256 2.57 0.68 -19.24
C ALA A 256 1.58 1.36 -18.31
N LEU A 257 0.59 2.06 -18.87
CA LEU A 257 -0.43 2.72 -18.09
C LEU A 257 -1.78 2.58 -18.78
N SER A 258 -2.74 1.98 -18.08
CA SER A 258 -4.14 1.96 -18.49
C SER A 258 -4.94 3.05 -17.78
N VAL A 259 -6.04 3.49 -18.39
CA VAL A 259 -6.97 4.45 -17.77
C VAL A 259 -7.46 3.94 -16.42
N GLY A 260 -7.83 2.66 -16.36
CA GLY A 260 -8.29 2.01 -15.13
C GLY A 260 -7.24 2.03 -14.03
N THR A 261 -6.01 1.63 -14.35
CA THR A 261 -4.88 1.67 -13.42
C THR A 261 -4.59 3.09 -12.95
N GLY A 262 -4.70 4.07 -13.84
CA GLY A 262 -4.59 5.50 -13.51
C GLY A 262 -5.64 5.95 -12.48
N ILE A 263 -6.88 5.48 -12.60
CA ILE A 263 -7.94 5.75 -11.60
C ILE A 263 -7.56 5.16 -10.24
N THR A 264 -7.17 3.88 -10.18
CA THR A 264 -6.76 3.23 -8.93
C THR A 264 -5.58 3.95 -8.30
N LEU A 265 -4.58 4.30 -9.11
CA LEU A 265 -3.40 5.05 -8.67
C LEU A 265 -3.78 6.41 -8.10
N ALA A 266 -4.66 7.16 -8.78
CA ALA A 266 -5.14 8.45 -8.32
C ALA A 266 -5.89 8.36 -6.99
N ILE A 267 -6.73 7.33 -6.80
CA ILE A 267 -7.45 7.07 -5.55
C ILE A 267 -6.45 6.86 -4.40
N LEU A 268 -5.53 5.91 -4.57
CA LEU A 268 -4.59 5.53 -3.51
C LEU A 268 -3.58 6.65 -3.22
N ALA A 269 -2.92 7.19 -4.25
CA ALA A 269 -1.96 8.28 -4.09
C ALA A 269 -2.63 9.53 -3.50
N GLY A 270 -3.85 9.86 -3.95
CA GLY A 270 -4.63 10.96 -3.42
C GLY A 270 -4.96 10.77 -1.94
N LEU A 271 -5.46 9.59 -1.57
CA LEU A 271 -5.76 9.27 -0.17
C LEU A 271 -4.50 9.28 0.73
N VAL A 272 -3.38 8.73 0.25
CA VAL A 272 -2.09 8.78 0.97
C VAL A 272 -1.63 10.22 1.16
N GLY A 273 -1.67 11.03 0.10
CA GLY A 273 -1.29 12.44 0.16
C GLY A 273 -2.19 13.27 1.09
N ILE A 274 -3.51 13.03 1.07
CA ILE A 274 -4.47 13.68 1.97
C ILE A 274 -4.19 13.30 3.43
N ASN A 275 -3.98 12.02 3.72
CA ASN A 275 -3.62 11.56 5.07
C ASN A 275 -2.30 12.19 5.55
N ALA A 276 -1.28 12.26 4.70
CA ALA A 276 -0.01 12.90 5.04
C ALA A 276 -0.17 14.40 5.28
N ALA A 277 -0.94 15.11 4.45
CA ALA A 277 -1.19 16.54 4.61
C ALA A 277 -1.96 16.85 5.90
N LEU A 278 -3.02 16.12 6.19
CA LEU A 278 -3.80 16.30 7.42
C LEU A 278 -3.00 15.88 8.66
N GLY A 279 -2.30 14.74 8.60
CA GLY A 279 -1.48 14.23 9.69
C GLY A 279 -0.36 15.19 10.07
N THR A 280 0.35 15.76 9.08
CA THR A 280 1.36 16.80 9.33
C THR A 280 0.77 18.06 9.93
N THR A 281 -0.41 18.48 9.49
CA THR A 281 -1.11 19.63 10.08
C THR A 281 -1.38 19.39 11.56
N VAL A 282 -1.97 18.23 11.91
CA VAL A 282 -2.27 17.89 13.31
C VAL A 282 -1.00 17.81 14.17
N TRP A 283 0.06 17.17 13.67
CA TRP A 283 1.33 17.05 14.39
C TRP A 283 1.95 18.40 14.72
N ARG A 284 1.88 19.35 13.80
CA ARG A 284 2.50 20.67 13.98
C ARG A 284 1.68 21.54 14.93
N THR A 285 0.35 21.53 14.78
CA THR A 285 -0.52 22.24 15.72
C THR A 285 -0.42 21.68 17.15
N ALA A 286 -0.17 20.38 17.31
CA ALA A 286 0.01 19.78 18.63
C ALA A 286 1.40 20.06 19.24
N GLY A 287 2.42 20.33 18.41
CA GLY A 287 3.77 20.64 18.85
C GLY A 287 3.94 22.09 19.33
N ASP A 288 3.26 23.04 18.68
CA ASP A 288 3.32 24.46 19.05
C ASP A 288 2.74 24.73 20.46
N ASP A 289 1.75 23.95 20.91
CA ASP A 289 1.19 24.05 22.27
C ASP A 289 2.15 23.58 23.38
N HIS A 290 3.25 22.89 23.05
CA HIS A 290 4.23 22.40 24.04
C HIS A 290 5.25 23.46 24.47
N ASP A 291 5.51 24.48 23.65
CA ASP A 291 6.48 25.55 23.94
C ASP A 291 5.91 26.66 24.85
N ASP A 292 4.58 26.76 25.01
CA ASP A 292 3.91 27.78 25.84
C ASP A 292 3.74 27.42 27.32
N GLY A 293 4.37 26.34 27.80
CA GLY A 293 4.43 25.95 29.23
C GLY A 293 3.08 25.58 29.87
N ARG A 294 1.97 25.73 29.15
CA ARG A 294 0.70 25.11 29.48
C ARG A 294 0.66 23.76 28.78
N ALA A 295 1.13 22.74 29.48
CA ALA A 295 0.79 21.36 29.15
C ALA A 295 -0.74 21.24 29.21
N ALA A 296 -1.42 21.58 28.12
CA ALA A 296 -2.78 21.21 27.90
C ALA A 296 -2.77 19.69 27.92
N ALA A 297 -3.26 19.12 29.01
CA ALA A 297 -3.67 17.74 29.12
C ALA A 297 -4.84 17.51 28.15
N THR A 298 -4.59 17.65 26.85
CA THR A 298 -5.46 17.13 25.80
C THR A 298 -5.10 15.67 25.66
N ASP A 299 -5.97 14.83 26.24
CA ASP A 299 -6.03 13.37 26.15
C ASP A 299 -4.94 12.71 25.30
N GLY A 300 -4.15 11.84 25.92
CA GLY A 300 -3.16 10.98 25.25
C GLY A 300 -3.72 10.07 24.12
N GLY A 301 -4.99 10.21 23.74
CA GLY A 301 -5.65 9.62 22.59
C GLY A 301 -5.40 10.33 21.25
N THR A 302 -5.04 11.62 21.22
CA THR A 302 -4.87 12.35 19.94
C THR A 302 -3.53 12.05 19.26
N VAL A 303 -2.41 12.08 19.97
CA VAL A 303 -1.07 11.77 19.41
C VAL A 303 -0.94 10.29 19.06
N THR A 304 -1.51 9.40 19.88
CA THR A 304 -1.62 7.95 19.58
C THR A 304 -2.58 7.68 18.41
N GLY A 305 -3.66 8.45 18.29
CA GLY A 305 -4.57 8.40 17.15
C GLY A 305 -3.93 8.81 15.83
N VAL A 306 -3.10 9.86 15.80
CA VAL A 306 -2.44 10.31 14.57
C VAL A 306 -1.30 9.38 14.16
N SER A 307 -0.49 8.90 15.13
CA SER A 307 0.52 7.87 14.86
C SER A 307 -0.10 6.56 14.38
N GLY A 308 -1.25 6.16 14.95
CA GLY A 308 -2.05 5.03 14.47
C GLY A 308 -2.62 5.26 13.06
N ALA A 309 -3.11 6.46 12.75
CA ALA A 309 -3.60 6.86 11.43
C ALA A 309 -2.49 6.86 10.36
N LEU A 310 -1.29 7.32 10.71
CA LEU A 310 -0.11 7.27 9.84
C LEU A 310 0.42 5.85 9.66
N ALA A 311 0.43 5.04 10.74
CA ALA A 311 0.82 3.64 10.70
C ALA A 311 -0.15 2.81 9.85
N THR A 312 -1.46 3.05 9.99
CA THR A 312 -2.48 2.40 9.16
C THR A 312 -2.36 2.82 7.70
N THR A 313 -2.13 4.10 7.40
CA THR A 313 -1.85 4.61 6.04
C THR A 313 -0.68 3.85 5.38
N GLY A 314 0.41 3.62 6.13
CA GLY A 314 1.55 2.82 5.66
C GLY A 314 1.25 1.33 5.51
N ALA A 315 0.50 0.72 6.44
CA ALA A 315 0.11 -0.69 6.37
C ALA A 315 -0.88 -1.00 5.23
N THR A 316 -1.67 0.00 4.81
CA THR A 316 -2.66 -0.11 3.73
C THR A 316 -2.11 0.09 2.32
N ALA A 317 -0.81 0.32 2.15
CA ALA A 317 -0.18 0.32 0.82
C ALA A 317 -0.06 -1.10 0.20
N CYS A 318 -0.90 -2.05 0.63
CA CYS A 318 -0.76 -3.48 0.42
C CYS A 318 -0.84 -3.95 -1.04
N CYS A 319 -1.45 -3.21 -1.96
CA CYS A 319 -1.44 -3.56 -3.38
C CYS A 319 -0.04 -3.41 -4.03
N CYS A 320 0.84 -2.56 -3.50
CA CYS A 320 2.25 -2.49 -3.90
C CYS A 320 3.20 -3.10 -2.86
N CYS A 321 2.77 -3.18 -1.58
CA CYS A 321 3.56 -3.88 -0.56
C CYS A 321 3.45 -5.39 -0.65
N GLY A 322 2.42 -5.93 -1.28
CA GLY A 322 2.24 -7.37 -1.50
C GLY A 322 3.33 -7.95 -2.39
N PRO A 323 3.54 -7.43 -3.62
CA PRO A 323 4.72 -7.74 -4.42
C PRO A 323 6.01 -7.47 -3.65
N ALA A 324 6.17 -6.32 -2.99
CA ALA A 324 7.36 -6.05 -2.16
C ALA A 324 7.67 -7.12 -1.10
N LEU A 325 6.66 -7.49 -0.31
CA LEU A 325 6.77 -8.53 0.72
C LEU A 325 7.07 -9.88 0.09
N TYR A 326 6.46 -10.18 -1.07
CA TYR A 326 6.80 -11.39 -1.82
C TYR A 326 8.26 -11.37 -2.27
N GLY A 327 8.78 -10.27 -2.81
CA GLY A 327 10.19 -10.14 -3.22
C GLY A 327 11.16 -10.30 -2.05
N ILE A 328 10.83 -9.72 -0.89
CA ILE A 328 11.61 -9.91 0.34
C ILE A 328 11.56 -11.36 0.80
N ALA A 329 10.36 -11.94 0.83
CA ALA A 329 10.15 -13.30 1.29
C ALA A 329 10.77 -14.32 0.34
N SER A 330 10.65 -14.16 -0.97
CA SER A 330 11.24 -15.05 -1.97
C SER A 330 12.77 -14.96 -1.92
N ALA A 331 13.34 -13.77 -1.72
CA ALA A 331 14.78 -13.60 -1.51
C ALA A 331 15.28 -14.29 -0.23
N ALA A 332 14.49 -14.28 0.84
CA ALA A 332 14.88 -14.85 2.14
C ALA A 332 14.58 -16.36 2.27
N LEU A 333 13.47 -16.82 1.68
CA LEU A 333 12.83 -18.11 1.93
C LEU A 333 12.71 -18.97 0.65
N GLY A 334 13.08 -18.43 -0.51
CA GLY A 334 12.96 -19.10 -1.81
C GLY A 334 11.52 -19.48 -2.15
N ALA A 335 11.35 -20.67 -2.70
CA ALA A 335 10.04 -21.20 -3.13
C ALA A 335 9.01 -21.32 -1.98
N SER A 336 9.43 -21.32 -0.71
CA SER A 336 8.48 -21.35 0.41
C SER A 336 7.68 -20.05 0.59
N ALA A 337 8.04 -18.97 -0.13
CA ALA A 337 7.27 -17.74 -0.24
C ALA A 337 6.06 -17.84 -1.20
N SER A 338 5.86 -18.97 -1.89
CA SER A 338 4.76 -19.16 -2.86
C SER A 338 3.35 -18.76 -2.36
N PRO A 339 2.98 -18.97 -1.07
CA PRO A 339 1.69 -18.50 -0.57
C PRO A 339 1.52 -16.97 -0.59
N LEU A 340 2.62 -16.20 -0.48
CA LEU A 340 2.58 -14.74 -0.56
C LEU A 340 2.39 -14.28 -2.01
N TYR A 341 3.02 -14.95 -2.98
CA TYR A 341 2.75 -14.72 -4.40
C TYR A 341 1.27 -14.91 -4.71
N TRP A 342 0.70 -16.01 -4.25
CA TRP A 342 -0.73 -16.28 -4.40
C TRP A 342 -1.63 -15.24 -3.73
N ALA A 343 -1.28 -14.79 -2.52
CA ALA A 343 -2.11 -13.86 -1.77
C ALA A 343 -2.14 -12.45 -2.38
N PHE A 344 -1.05 -12.03 -3.04
CA PHE A 344 -0.85 -10.63 -3.40
C PHE A 344 -0.41 -10.35 -4.83
N THR A 345 0.22 -11.31 -5.51
CA THR A 345 0.75 -11.15 -6.87
C THR A 345 -0.15 -11.81 -7.92
N ASP A 346 -0.86 -12.88 -7.57
CA ASP A 346 -1.84 -13.52 -8.46
C ASP A 346 -3.03 -12.56 -8.70
N PRO A 347 -3.25 -12.06 -9.93
CA PRO A 347 -4.32 -11.11 -10.24
C PRO A 347 -5.72 -11.72 -10.08
N GLU A 348 -5.85 -13.05 -10.07
CA GLU A 348 -7.11 -13.74 -9.81
C GLU A 348 -7.41 -13.85 -8.30
N SER A 349 -6.46 -13.48 -7.44
CA SER A 349 -6.57 -13.68 -6.00
C SER A 349 -7.68 -12.83 -5.37
N PRO A 350 -8.62 -13.44 -4.62
CA PRO A 350 -9.64 -12.71 -3.87
C PRO A 350 -9.03 -11.77 -2.81
N LEU A 351 -7.87 -12.16 -2.27
CA LEU A 351 -7.22 -11.41 -1.20
C LEU A 351 -6.68 -10.08 -1.72
N ALA A 352 -6.01 -10.05 -2.86
CA ALA A 352 -5.46 -8.82 -3.43
C ALA A 352 -6.55 -7.73 -3.59
N THR A 353 -7.72 -8.12 -4.11
CA THR A 353 -8.86 -7.21 -4.29
C THR A 353 -9.49 -6.79 -2.96
N LEU A 354 -9.65 -7.71 -2.00
CA LEU A 354 -10.11 -7.39 -0.64
C LEU A 354 -9.17 -6.42 0.08
N PHE A 355 -7.86 -6.62 -0.07
CA PHE A 355 -6.84 -5.75 0.51
C PHE A 355 -6.87 -4.36 -0.08
N LEU A 356 -7.00 -4.23 -1.41
CA LEU A 356 -7.16 -2.94 -2.08
C LEU A 356 -8.39 -2.18 -1.54
N VAL A 357 -9.53 -2.87 -1.44
CA VAL A 357 -10.77 -2.28 -0.92
C VAL A 357 -10.64 -1.89 0.55
N ALA A 358 -10.05 -2.75 1.37
CA ALA A 358 -9.79 -2.47 2.78
C ALA A 358 -8.85 -1.27 2.95
N ALA A 359 -7.84 -1.14 2.09
CA ALA A 359 -6.93 -0.01 2.06
C ALA A 359 -7.65 1.30 1.77
N ILE A 360 -8.47 1.34 0.71
CA ILE A 360 -9.29 2.51 0.37
C ILE A 360 -10.19 2.89 1.55
N GLY A 361 -10.88 1.91 2.15
CA GLY A 361 -11.76 2.13 3.30
C GLY A 361 -11.02 2.69 4.51
N LEU A 362 -9.87 2.10 4.88
CA LEU A 362 -9.11 2.50 6.06
C LEU A 362 -8.42 3.85 5.87
N LEU A 363 -7.87 4.13 4.67
CA LEU A 363 -7.31 5.44 4.32
C LEU A 363 -8.37 6.53 4.35
N THR A 364 -9.58 6.23 3.88
CA THR A 364 -10.72 7.16 3.92
C THR A 364 -11.14 7.43 5.36
N ALA A 365 -11.27 6.37 6.18
CA ALA A 365 -11.61 6.50 7.60
C ALA A 365 -10.55 7.30 8.38
N SER A 366 -9.27 7.05 8.10
CA SER A 366 -8.13 7.80 8.64
C SER A 366 -8.20 9.28 8.26
N SER A 367 -8.43 9.58 6.98
CA SER A 367 -8.56 10.95 6.48
C SER A 367 -9.70 11.71 7.16
N VAL A 368 -10.87 11.07 7.33
CA VAL A 368 -12.03 11.65 8.00
C VAL A 368 -11.73 11.91 9.48
N THR A 369 -11.06 10.98 10.14
CA THR A 369 -10.67 11.11 11.56
C THR A 369 -9.72 12.30 11.72
N LEU A 370 -8.66 12.37 10.91
CA LEU A 370 -7.70 13.48 10.93
C LEU A 370 -8.37 14.83 10.61
N ALA A 371 -9.28 14.86 9.63
CA ALA A 371 -10.03 16.06 9.28
C ALA A 371 -10.92 16.55 10.43
N SER A 372 -11.50 15.65 11.23
CA SER A 372 -12.26 16.02 12.43
C SER A 372 -11.37 16.64 13.50
N THR A 373 -10.14 16.12 13.68
CA THR A 373 -9.15 16.67 14.61
C THR A 373 -8.69 18.05 14.19
N VAL A 374 -8.31 18.25 12.92
CA VAL A 374 -7.96 19.59 12.39
C VAL A 374 -9.11 20.59 12.58
N ARG A 375 -10.35 20.12 12.41
CA ARG A 375 -11.53 20.97 12.63
C ARG A 375 -11.66 21.43 14.08
N ALA A 376 -11.45 20.51 15.03
CA ALA A 376 -11.54 20.77 16.46
C ALA A 376 -10.41 21.66 16.98
N THR A 377 -9.17 21.46 16.50
CA THR A 377 -8.01 22.22 16.98
C THR A 377 -8.08 23.69 16.58
N CYS A 378 -8.51 24.04 15.36
CA CYS A 378 -8.58 25.45 14.94
C CYS A 378 -9.93 26.15 15.24
N ALA A 379 -10.85 25.48 15.94
CA ALA A 379 -12.06 26.13 16.47
C ALA A 379 -11.82 26.73 17.86
N ARG A 380 -10.72 26.36 18.51
CA ARG A 380 -10.13 27.03 19.66
C ARG A 380 -9.18 28.10 19.17
#